data_AF-A0A946NHS3-F1
#
_entry.id   AF-A0A946NHS3-F1
#
_cell.length_a   1.000
_cell.length_b   1.000
_cell.length_c   1.000
_cell.angle_alpha   90.00
_cell.angle_beta   90.00
_cell.angle_gamma   90.00
#
_symmetry.space_group_name_H-M   'P 1'
#
loop_
_entity.id
_entity.type
_entity.pdbx_description
1 polymer ?
#
loop_
_entity_poly.entity_id
_entity_poly.type
_entity_poly.pdbx_seq_one_letter_code
_entity_poly.pdbx_strand_id
1 'polypeptide(L)'
;MTIYISELLKKIAKAKSRKQKKTILEEYKDNNVLKFVLQGTFDPSIEWNVPKKFPKYKPDDAPIGLNPQTLFVVVPKCSIFVKGHAKANGLTEKRTKELLIQVLESMHEDESLIFVQMLKKKLKVKGLTEKLVLEVFPNLYRKVAVNG
;
A
#
# COMPACT_ATOMS: atom_id res chain seq x y z
N MET A 1 11.69 -13.58 -11.95
CA MET A 1 12.14 -12.30 -11.36
C MET A 1 10.90 -11.60 -10.82
N THR A 2 10.88 -11.27 -9.52
CA THR A 2 9.74 -10.60 -8.89
C THR A 2 9.80 -9.10 -9.23
N ILE A 3 8.76 -8.55 -9.87
CA ILE A 3 8.66 -7.11 -10.12
C ILE A 3 8.33 -6.37 -8.81
N TYR A 4 9.01 -5.26 -8.53
CA TYR A 4 8.67 -4.43 -7.37
C TYR A 4 7.33 -3.72 -7.58
N ILE A 5 6.62 -3.46 -6.48
CA ILE A 5 5.34 -2.73 -6.58
C ILE A 5 5.58 -1.31 -7.10
N SER A 6 6.67 -0.66 -6.68
CA SER A 6 7.10 0.62 -7.25
C SER A 6 7.31 0.59 -8.76
N GLU A 7 8.00 -0.42 -9.28
CA GLU A 7 8.20 -0.60 -10.72
C GLU A 7 6.88 -0.83 -11.47
N LEU A 8 6.00 -1.66 -10.90
CA LEU A 8 4.69 -1.93 -11.48
C LEU A 8 3.81 -0.68 -11.53
N LEU A 9 3.75 0.10 -10.45
CA LEU A 9 3.00 1.35 -10.43
C LEU A 9 3.60 2.39 -11.40
N LYS A 10 4.93 2.43 -11.55
CA LYS A 10 5.61 3.23 -12.59
C LYS A 10 5.23 2.75 -14.00
N LYS A 11 5.17 1.44 -14.27
CA LYS A 11 4.72 0.83 -15.55
C LYS A 11 3.29 1.28 -15.87
N ILE A 12 2.38 1.25 -14.89
CA ILE A 12 0.99 1.71 -15.04
C ILE A 12 0.92 3.22 -15.33
N ALA A 13 1.69 4.04 -14.61
CA ALA A 13 1.71 5.50 -14.81
C ALA A 13 2.20 5.89 -16.22
N LYS A 14 3.15 5.12 -16.77
CA LYS A 14 3.71 5.34 -18.11
C LYS A 14 2.79 4.89 -19.25
N ALA A 15 1.87 3.97 -19.00
CA ALA A 15 0.93 3.50 -20.02
C ALA A 15 0.06 4.66 -20.54
N LYS A 16 -0.11 4.76 -21.85
CA LYS A 16 -0.76 5.92 -22.50
C LYS A 16 -2.28 5.86 -22.39
N SER A 17 -2.88 4.68 -22.56
CA SER A 17 -4.34 4.52 -22.55
C SER A 17 -4.87 3.88 -21.27
N ARG A 18 -6.17 4.01 -21.02
CA ARG A 18 -6.89 3.27 -19.97
C ARG A 18 -6.83 1.76 -20.23
N LYS A 19 -6.98 1.35 -21.49
CA LYS A 19 -6.92 -0.06 -21.92
C LYS A 19 -5.57 -0.69 -21.56
N GLN A 20 -4.46 -0.02 -21.85
CA GLN A 20 -3.12 -0.50 -21.49
C GLN A 20 -2.93 -0.62 -19.97
N LYS A 21 -3.43 0.34 -19.19
CA LYS A 21 -3.39 0.26 -17.72
C LYS A 21 -4.20 -0.94 -17.20
N LYS A 22 -5.39 -1.17 -17.77
CA LYS A 22 -6.21 -2.34 -17.45
C LYS A 22 -5.45 -3.64 -17.73
N THR A 23 -4.86 -3.78 -18.91
CA THR A 23 -4.06 -4.96 -19.29
C THR A 23 -2.90 -5.19 -18.33
N ILE A 24 -2.18 -4.15 -17.91
CA ILE A 24 -1.11 -4.29 -16.91
C ILE A 24 -1.68 -4.75 -15.57
N LEU A 25 -2.79 -4.19 -15.10
CA LEU A 25 -3.42 -4.63 -13.86
C LEU A 25 -3.88 -6.11 -13.93
N GLU A 26 -4.42 -6.54 -15.06
CA GLU A 26 -4.82 -7.92 -15.33
C GLU A 26 -3.61 -8.88 -15.34
N GLU A 27 -2.51 -8.48 -15.97
CA GLU A 27 -1.25 -9.23 -16.04
C GLU A 27 -0.70 -9.57 -14.65
N TYR A 28 -0.79 -8.62 -13.71
CA TYR A 28 -0.28 -8.78 -12.35
C TYR A 28 -1.38 -8.99 -11.30
N LYS A 29 -2.58 -9.38 -11.73
CA LYS A 29 -3.73 -9.48 -10.83
C LYS A 29 -3.53 -10.49 -9.71
N ASP A 30 -2.66 -11.48 -9.88
CA ASP A 30 -2.41 -12.52 -8.87
C ASP A 30 -1.32 -12.13 -7.86
N ASN A 31 -0.70 -10.95 -8.01
CA ASN A 31 0.22 -10.43 -7.01
C ASN A 31 -0.54 -9.96 -5.76
N ASN A 32 -0.45 -10.72 -4.67
CA ASN A 32 -1.16 -10.43 -3.44
C ASN A 32 -0.73 -9.12 -2.78
N VAL A 33 0.53 -8.72 -2.93
CA VAL A 33 1.03 -7.46 -2.35
C VAL A 33 0.46 -6.27 -3.12
N LEU A 34 0.35 -6.37 -4.45
CA LEU A 34 -0.39 -5.39 -5.24
C LEU A 34 -1.85 -5.30 -4.75
N LYS A 35 -2.55 -6.43 -4.58
CA LYS A 35 -3.92 -6.44 -4.07
C LYS A 35 -4.02 -5.75 -2.72
N PHE A 36 -3.10 -6.03 -1.78
CA PHE A 36 -3.12 -5.40 -0.46
C PHE A 36 -2.82 -3.90 -0.52
N VAL A 37 -1.92 -3.45 -1.39
CA VAL A 37 -1.68 -2.01 -1.60
C VAL A 37 -2.91 -1.33 -2.16
N LEU A 38 -3.55 -1.93 -3.17
CA LEU A 38 -4.79 -1.40 -3.76
C LEU A 38 -5.95 -1.41 -2.77
N GLN A 39 -6.17 -2.52 -2.06
CA GLN A 39 -7.20 -2.65 -1.02
C GLN A 39 -6.97 -1.64 0.11
N GLY A 40 -5.74 -1.59 0.64
CA GLY A 40 -5.35 -0.63 1.66
C GLY A 40 -5.57 0.84 1.25
N THR A 41 -5.48 1.13 -0.05
CA THR A 41 -5.72 2.47 -0.61
C THR A 41 -7.19 2.78 -0.85
N PHE A 42 -7.95 1.85 -1.43
CA PHE A 42 -9.27 2.13 -1.99
C PHE A 42 -10.43 1.59 -1.14
N ASP A 43 -10.22 0.55 -0.34
CA ASP A 43 -11.27 -0.02 0.50
C ASP A 43 -11.63 0.96 1.63
N PRO A 44 -12.86 1.51 1.66
CA PRO A 44 -13.28 2.47 2.68
C PRO A 44 -13.43 1.82 4.07
N SER A 45 -13.59 0.50 4.17
CA SER A 45 -13.72 -0.20 5.45
C SER A 45 -12.41 -0.30 6.24
N ILE A 46 -11.27 -0.10 5.56
CA ILE A 46 -9.96 -0.10 6.21
C ILE A 46 -9.67 1.31 6.71
N GLU A 47 -9.93 1.56 7.99
CA GLU A 47 -9.51 2.78 8.67
C GLU A 47 -8.09 2.62 9.23
N TRP A 48 -7.16 3.48 8.79
CA TRP A 48 -5.78 3.47 9.30
C TRP A 48 -5.68 4.27 10.60
N ASN A 49 -5.16 3.65 11.65
CA ASN A 49 -4.76 4.28 12.89
C ASN A 49 -3.31 4.78 12.77
N VAL A 50 -3.11 5.89 12.06
CA VAL A 50 -1.80 6.52 11.86
C VAL A 50 -1.88 8.04 12.11
N PRO A 51 -0.76 8.72 12.42
CA PRO A 51 -0.77 10.16 12.65
C PRO A 51 -1.32 10.94 11.44
N LYS A 52 -2.24 11.89 11.68
CA LYS A 52 -2.79 12.77 10.64
C LYS A 52 -1.70 13.51 9.86
N LYS A 53 -0.71 14.03 10.60
CA LYS A 53 0.52 14.59 10.03
C LYS A 53 1.59 13.50 10.06
N PHE A 54 1.94 13.01 8.87
CA PHE A 54 2.99 11.99 8.76
C PHE A 54 4.32 12.51 9.32
N PRO A 55 5.05 11.66 10.06
CA PRO A 55 6.35 12.03 10.60
C PRO A 55 7.35 12.31 9.48
N LYS A 56 8.38 13.10 9.79
CA LYS A 56 9.59 13.12 8.99
C LYS A 56 10.33 11.80 9.23
N TYR A 57 10.93 11.25 8.18
CA TYR A 57 11.69 10.01 8.20
C TYR A 57 12.79 10.09 7.14
N LYS A 58 13.87 9.32 7.30
CA LYS A 58 14.91 9.14 6.28
C LYS A 58 14.84 7.71 5.73
N PRO A 59 14.38 7.49 4.48
CA PRO A 59 14.38 6.16 3.87
C PRO A 59 15.80 5.56 3.83
N ASP A 60 15.86 4.24 3.71
CA ASP A 60 17.10 3.52 3.45
C ASP A 60 17.67 3.94 2.08
N ASP A 61 18.97 4.22 2.04
CA ASP A 61 19.67 4.76 0.87
C ASP A 61 20.32 3.68 -0.01
N ALA A 62 20.18 2.39 0.34
CA ALA A 62 20.64 1.32 -0.53
C ALA A 62 19.87 1.32 -1.86
N PRO A 63 20.52 1.00 -2.99
CA PRO A 63 19.86 0.93 -4.29
C PRO A 63 18.64 0.01 -4.27
N ILE A 64 17.61 0.36 -5.05
CA ILE A 64 16.43 -0.48 -5.23
C ILE A 64 16.85 -1.91 -5.61
N GLY A 65 16.29 -2.89 -4.89
CA GLY A 65 16.63 -4.29 -5.07
C GLY A 65 17.70 -4.82 -4.11
N LEU A 66 18.41 -3.94 -3.40
CA LEU A 66 19.39 -4.33 -2.37
C LEU A 66 18.86 -4.12 -0.94
N ASN A 67 17.74 -3.42 -0.75
CA ASN A 67 17.12 -3.26 0.57
C ASN A 67 16.38 -4.56 0.96
N PRO A 68 16.65 -5.12 2.16
CA PRO A 68 15.98 -6.33 2.61
C PRO A 68 14.51 -6.09 2.97
N GLN A 69 14.14 -4.87 3.36
CA GLN A 69 12.74 -4.49 3.60
C GLN A 69 12.15 -3.86 2.34
N THR A 70 11.04 -4.43 1.91
CA THR A 70 10.31 -4.03 0.70
C THR A 70 8.81 -4.04 1.03
N LEU A 71 7.94 -3.55 0.13
CA LEU A 71 6.50 -3.67 0.34
C LEU A 71 6.05 -5.13 0.47
N PHE A 72 6.77 -6.08 -0.13
CA PHE A 72 6.47 -7.51 0.02
C PHE A 72 6.64 -8.01 1.46
N VAL A 73 7.54 -7.40 2.23
CA VAL A 73 7.78 -7.76 3.63
C VAL A 73 6.86 -6.97 4.58
N VAL A 74 6.66 -5.69 4.28
CA VAL A 74 5.98 -4.74 5.18
C VAL A 74 4.45 -4.82 5.07
N VAL A 75 3.91 -4.83 3.85
CA VAL A 75 2.46 -4.74 3.63
C VAL A 75 1.69 -5.89 4.29
N PRO A 76 2.14 -7.17 4.25
CA PRO A 76 1.44 -8.25 4.97
C PRO A 76 1.34 -8.05 6.49
N LYS A 77 2.20 -7.20 7.07
CA LYS A 77 2.26 -6.91 8.51
C LYS A 77 1.55 -5.60 8.88
N CYS A 78 1.06 -4.83 7.90
CA CYS A 78 0.53 -3.49 8.14
C CYS A 78 -0.81 -3.45 8.89
N SER A 79 -1.44 -4.60 9.18
CA SER A 79 -2.67 -4.66 9.98
C SER A 79 -2.48 -4.18 11.43
N ILE A 80 -1.24 -4.05 11.90
CA ILE A 80 -0.91 -3.34 13.15
C ILE A 80 -1.32 -1.86 13.13
N PHE A 81 -1.43 -1.25 11.95
CA PHE A 81 -1.85 0.14 11.75
C PHE A 81 -3.34 0.27 11.43
N VAL A 82 -4.13 -0.81 11.48
CA VAL A 82 -5.58 -0.75 11.22
C VAL A 82 -6.32 -0.51 12.52
N LYS A 83 -7.21 0.49 12.53
CA LYS A 83 -8.03 0.84 13.69
C LYS A 83 -8.91 -0.34 14.10
N GLY A 84 -8.90 -0.67 15.39
CA GLY A 84 -9.68 -1.78 15.96
C GLY A 84 -9.18 -3.19 15.61
N HIS A 85 -8.06 -3.33 14.90
CA HIS A 85 -7.48 -4.64 14.63
C HIS A 85 -6.80 -5.20 15.89
N ALA A 86 -6.93 -6.51 16.15
CA ALA A 86 -6.38 -7.13 17.36
C ALA A 86 -4.86 -6.90 17.54
N LYS A 87 -4.10 -6.86 16.43
CA LYS A 87 -2.65 -6.53 16.47
C LYS A 87 -2.33 -5.10 16.90
N ALA A 88 -3.30 -4.18 16.83
CA ALA A 88 -3.17 -2.80 17.27
C ALA A 88 -3.57 -2.60 18.74
N ASN A 89 -4.11 -3.63 19.41
CA ASN A 89 -4.55 -3.54 20.80
C ASN A 89 -3.38 -3.16 21.72
N GLY A 90 -3.59 -2.14 22.55
CA GLY A 90 -2.57 -1.64 23.49
C GLY A 90 -1.51 -0.71 22.89
N LEU A 91 -1.55 -0.42 21.58
CA LEU A 91 -0.64 0.56 20.99
C LEU A 91 -1.09 1.99 21.30
N THR A 92 -0.20 2.73 21.96
CA THR A 92 -0.36 4.19 22.13
C THR A 92 -0.07 4.91 20.82
N GLU A 93 -0.61 6.12 20.65
CA GLU A 93 -0.31 6.96 19.48
C GLU A 93 1.20 7.19 19.28
N LYS A 94 1.93 7.38 20.39
CA LYS A 94 3.39 7.51 20.38
C LYS A 94 4.04 6.26 19.81
N ARG A 95 3.65 5.07 20.30
CA ARG A 95 4.24 3.80 19.83
C ARG A 95 3.90 3.52 18.37
N THR A 96 2.66 3.80 17.96
CA THR A 96 2.22 3.68 16.57
C THR A 96 3.06 4.58 15.65
N LYS A 97 3.34 5.81 16.06
CA LYS A 97 4.20 6.73 15.31
C LYS A 97 5.64 6.21 15.21
N GLU A 98 6.22 5.72 16.30
CA GLU A 98 7.58 5.14 16.31
C GLU A 98 7.68 3.95 15.36
N LEU A 99 6.73 3.01 15.42
CA LEU A 99 6.68 1.85 14.54
C LEU A 99 6.55 2.26 13.06
N LEU A 100 5.72 3.26 12.77
CA LEU A 100 5.56 3.78 11.42
C LEU A 100 6.88 4.37 10.90
N ILE A 101 7.60 5.16 11.72
CA ILE A 101 8.92 5.70 11.35
C ILE A 101 9.88 4.56 11.04
N GLN A 102 10.01 3.58 11.94
CA GLN A 102 10.91 2.44 11.76
C GLN A 102 10.64 1.68 10.45
N VAL A 103 9.35 1.45 10.14
CA VAL A 103 8.96 0.80 8.88
C VAL A 103 9.38 1.63 7.67
N LEU A 104 9.14 2.94 7.70
CA LEU A 104 9.44 3.83 6.58
C LEU A 104 10.95 4.02 6.35
N GLU A 105 11.75 4.10 7.41
CA GLU A 105 13.21 4.23 7.35
C GLU A 105 13.89 2.93 6.92
N SER A 106 13.22 1.80 7.02
CA SER A 106 13.78 0.50 6.62
C SER A 106 13.71 0.21 5.12
N MET A 107 12.88 0.95 4.36
CA MET A 107 12.63 0.70 2.95
C MET A 107 13.26 1.77 2.06
N HIS A 108 13.53 1.41 0.80
CA HIS A 108 13.86 2.34 -0.28
C HIS A 108 12.81 3.48 -0.39
N GLU A 109 13.24 4.65 -0.85
CA GLU A 109 12.39 5.84 -0.98
C GLU A 109 11.10 5.60 -1.79
N ASP A 110 11.17 4.88 -2.91
CA ASP A 110 10.01 4.59 -3.76
C ASP A 110 8.96 3.72 -3.05
N GLU A 111 9.42 2.69 -2.32
CA GLU A 111 8.57 1.72 -1.63
C GLU A 111 7.94 2.37 -0.38
N SER A 112 8.73 3.12 0.39
CA SER A 112 8.23 3.89 1.54
C SER A 112 7.20 4.94 1.13
N LEU A 113 7.42 5.63 -0.01
CA LEU A 113 6.49 6.62 -0.53
C LEU A 113 5.14 5.98 -0.92
N ILE A 114 5.15 4.79 -1.52
CA ILE A 114 3.92 4.05 -1.85
C ILE A 114 3.19 3.62 -0.58
N PHE A 115 3.92 3.16 0.45
CA PHE A 115 3.31 2.81 1.73
C PHE A 115 2.61 4.01 2.37
N VAL A 116 3.26 5.19 2.38
CA VAL A 116 2.65 6.44 2.85
C VAL A 116 1.39 6.79 2.05
N GLN A 117 1.44 6.66 0.72
CA GLN A 117 0.29 6.96 -0.15
C GLN A 117 -0.89 6.01 0.08
N MET A 118 -0.61 4.72 0.31
CA MET A 118 -1.62 3.72 0.68
C MET A 118 -2.30 4.10 2.00
N LEU A 119 -1.52 4.39 3.04
CA LEU A 119 -2.03 4.80 4.35
C LEU A 119 -2.82 6.12 4.29
N LYS A 120 -2.49 7.01 3.36
CA LYS A 120 -3.24 8.24 3.07
C LYS A 120 -4.46 8.03 2.17
N LYS A 121 -4.78 6.79 1.78
CA LYS A 121 -5.87 6.47 0.84
C LYS A 121 -5.75 7.20 -0.50
N LYS A 122 -4.52 7.51 -0.94
CA LYS A 122 -4.28 8.30 -2.14
C LYS A 122 -2.97 7.92 -2.85
N LEU A 123 -3.04 6.89 -3.68
CA LEU A 123 -1.98 6.55 -4.63
C LEU A 123 -1.89 7.59 -5.74
N LYS A 124 -0.69 8.15 -5.93
CA LYS A 124 -0.39 9.15 -6.96
C LYS A 124 0.10 8.48 -8.24
N VAL A 125 -0.74 7.64 -8.82
CA VAL A 125 -0.45 6.91 -10.07
C VAL A 125 -1.38 7.41 -11.17
N LYS A 126 -0.82 8.09 -12.18
CA LYS A 126 -1.60 8.73 -13.25
C LYS A 126 -2.51 7.71 -13.94
N GLY A 127 -3.83 7.97 -13.91
CA GLY A 127 -4.84 7.15 -14.57
C GLY A 127 -5.16 5.82 -13.87
N LEU A 128 -4.59 5.54 -12.69
CA LEU A 128 -5.01 4.45 -11.82
C LEU A 128 -6.15 4.97 -10.93
N THR A 129 -7.39 4.69 -11.35
CA THR A 129 -8.59 5.11 -10.62
C THR A 129 -9.21 3.93 -9.88
N GLU A 130 -9.93 4.20 -8.80
CA GLU A 130 -10.72 3.19 -8.09
C GLU A 130 -11.63 2.40 -9.04
N LYS A 131 -12.33 3.09 -9.94
CA LYS A 131 -13.19 2.47 -10.96
C LYS A 131 -12.42 1.46 -11.84
N LEU A 132 -11.23 1.83 -12.29
CA LEU A 132 -10.39 0.92 -13.09
C LEU A 132 -9.91 -0.27 -12.26
N VAL A 133 -9.53 -0.03 -11.01
CA VAL A 133 -9.09 -1.07 -10.09
C VAL A 133 -10.22 -2.07 -9.83
N LEU A 134 -11.42 -1.61 -9.48
CA LEU A 134 -12.57 -2.48 -9.20
C LEU A 134 -13.07 -3.24 -10.44
N GLU A 135 -12.85 -2.72 -11.65
CA GLU A 135 -13.13 -3.48 -12.89
C GLU A 135 -12.23 -4.72 -13.00
N VAL A 136 -10.98 -4.65 -12.53
CA VAL A 136 -10.02 -5.77 -12.56
C VAL A 136 -10.13 -6.64 -11.31
N PHE A 137 -10.42 -6.02 -10.17
CA PHE A 137 -10.52 -6.64 -8.85
C PHE A 137 -11.93 -6.43 -8.26
N PRO A 138 -12.98 -7.08 -8.80
CA PRO A 138 -14.36 -6.84 -8.37
C PRO A 138 -14.61 -7.21 -6.90
N ASN A 139 -13.80 -8.11 -6.34
CA ASN A 139 -13.86 -8.53 -4.94
C ASN A 139 -12.71 -7.95 -4.10
N LEU A 140 -12.16 -6.78 -4.50
CA LEU A 140 -11.04 -6.18 -3.79
C LEU A 140 -11.39 -5.81 -2.35
N TYR A 141 -12.61 -5.35 -2.10
CA TYR A 141 -13.01 -4.83 -0.79
C TYR A 141 -13.34 -5.96 0.18
N ARG A 142 -12.97 -5.74 1.44
CA ARG A 142 -13.32 -6.64 2.53
C ARG A 142 -14.82 -6.63 2.68
N LYS A 143 -15.43 -7.82 2.61
CA LYS A 143 -16.79 -8.02 3.08
C LYS A 143 -16.75 -7.88 4.61
N VAL A 144 -17.07 -6.70 5.13
CA VAL A 144 -17.34 -6.54 6.56
C VAL A 144 -18.66 -7.27 6.79
N ALA A 145 -18.65 -8.34 7.58
CA ALA A 145 -19.89 -8.91 8.07
C ALA A 145 -20.58 -7.80 8.87
N VAL A 146 -21.71 -7.30 8.35
CA VAL A 146 -22.62 -6.46 9.12
C VAL A 146 -23.17 -7.40 10.19
N ASN A 147 -22.59 -7.38 11.38
CA ASN A 147 -23.21 -7.99 12.53
C ASN A 147 -24.45 -7.13 12.82
N GLY A 148 -25.60 -7.60 12.34
CA GLY A 148 -26.91 -7.05 12.68
C GLY A 148 -27.30 -7.33 14.12
#